data_AF-A0A0C3PAF9-F1
#
_entry.id   AF-A0A0C3PAF9-F1
#
_cell.length_a   1.000
_cell.length_b   1.000
_cell.length_c   1.000
_cell.angle_alpha   90.00
_cell.angle_beta   90.00
_cell.angle_gamma   90.00
#
_symmetry.space_group_name_H-M   'P 1'
#
loop_
_entity.id
_entity.type
_entity.pdbx_description
1 polymer ?
#
loop_
_entity_poly.entity_id
_entity_poly.type
_entity_poly.pdbx_seq_one_letter_code
_entity_poly.pdbx_strand_id
1 'polypeptide(L)'
;GLQNLAEMELKLCTGQANDALHGLCLTLADKAAVFWGVVCTAKSYSTKTQAWDMICAINVSVKKQAMIYNRCRDAMVALGTGADILGCYQELHKEDLAVQTVAFSQNAQEHRRTHLPWFWSI
;
A
#
# COMPACT_ATOMS: atom_id res chain seq x y z
N GLY A 1 -0.62 -22.67 -26.44
CA GLY A 1 -1.38 -21.73 -27.28
C GLY A 1 -1.39 -20.36 -26.64
N LEU A 2 -1.80 -19.31 -27.36
CA LEU A 2 -1.94 -17.93 -26.84
C LEU A 2 -2.82 -17.86 -25.58
N GLN A 3 -3.85 -18.71 -25.48
CA GLN A 3 -4.71 -18.83 -24.30
C GLN A 3 -3.91 -19.18 -23.02
N ASN A 4 -3.08 -20.21 -23.08
CA ASN A 4 -2.26 -20.64 -21.93
C ASN A 4 -1.29 -19.55 -21.49
N LEU A 5 -0.80 -18.72 -22.43
CA LEU A 5 0.10 -17.62 -22.11
C LEU A 5 -0.65 -16.52 -21.34
N ALA A 6 -1.87 -16.16 -21.79
CA ALA A 6 -2.73 -15.21 -21.09
C ALA A 6 -3.07 -15.69 -19.67
N GLU A 7 -3.35 -16.98 -19.48
CA GLU A 7 -3.60 -17.57 -18.15
C GLU A 7 -2.38 -17.54 -17.24
N MET A 8 -1.18 -17.81 -17.77
CA MET A 8 0.07 -17.72 -17.00
C MET A 8 0.37 -16.28 -16.60
N GLU A 9 0.22 -15.33 -17.53
CA GLU A 9 0.43 -13.91 -17.27
C GLU A 9 -0.56 -13.39 -16.21
N LEU A 10 -1.82 -13.82 -16.28
CA LEU A 10 -2.81 -13.46 -15.27
C LEU A 10 -2.40 -13.92 -13.87
N LYS A 11 -1.98 -15.19 -13.73
CA LYS A 11 -1.50 -15.73 -12.44
C LYS A 11 -0.28 -14.97 -11.92
N LEU A 12 0.64 -14.61 -12.81
CA LEU A 12 1.82 -13.82 -12.46
C LEU A 12 1.43 -12.42 -11.96
N CYS A 13 0.56 -11.73 -12.70
CA CYS A 13 0.06 -10.41 -12.30
C CYS A 13 -0.66 -10.48 -10.95
N THR A 14 -1.45 -11.53 -10.68
CA THR A 14 -2.12 -11.74 -9.39
C THR A 14 -1.13 -11.90 -8.24
N GLY A 15 -0.09 -12.72 -8.43
CA GLY A 15 0.97 -12.87 -7.44
C GLY A 15 1.69 -11.55 -7.16
N GLN A 16 2.09 -10.84 -8.22
CA GLN A 16 2.79 -9.55 -8.10
C GLN A 16 1.93 -8.46 -7.45
N ALA A 17 0.62 -8.43 -7.76
CA ALA A 17 -0.31 -7.51 -7.11
C ALA A 17 -0.40 -7.79 -5.60
N ASN A 18 -0.51 -9.06 -5.19
CA ASN A 18 -0.56 -9.44 -3.79
C ASN A 18 0.75 -9.08 -3.05
N ASP A 19 1.90 -9.36 -3.66
CA ASP A 19 3.20 -9.00 -3.08
C ASP A 19 3.35 -7.48 -2.93
N ALA A 20 2.88 -6.71 -3.91
CA ALA A 20 2.90 -5.25 -3.87
C ALA A 20 1.97 -4.71 -2.77
N LEU A 21 0.75 -5.25 -2.63
CA LEU A 21 -0.17 -4.87 -1.55
C LEU A 21 0.38 -5.23 -0.17
N HIS A 22 0.96 -6.41 -0.01
CA HIS A 22 1.59 -6.81 1.25
C HIS A 22 2.79 -5.89 1.59
N GLY A 23 3.64 -5.60 0.61
CA GLY A 23 4.73 -4.64 0.77
C GLY A 23 4.23 -3.22 1.09
N LEU A 24 3.10 -2.82 0.53
CA LEU A 24 2.44 -1.55 0.83
C LEU A 24 1.99 -1.51 2.31
N CYS A 25 1.31 -2.55 2.80
CA CYS A 25 0.91 -2.67 4.21
C CYS A 25 2.11 -2.60 5.16
N LEU A 26 3.18 -3.34 4.87
CA LEU A 26 4.39 -3.35 5.70
C LEU A 26 5.06 -1.98 5.75
N THR A 27 5.26 -1.33 4.60
CA THR A 27 5.89 0.00 4.53
C THR A 27 5.07 1.08 5.24
N LEU A 28 3.74 0.96 5.23
CA LEU A 28 2.86 1.87 5.96
C LEU A 28 2.90 1.64 7.48
N ALA A 29 3.00 0.38 7.92
CA ALA A 29 3.24 0.06 9.32
C ALA A 29 4.60 0.60 9.80
N ASP A 30 5.66 0.44 9.00
CA ASP A 30 6.99 1.01 9.29
C ASP A 30 6.94 2.54 9.40
N LYS A 31 6.20 3.20 8.50
CA LYS A 31 6.00 4.65 8.55
C LYS A 31 5.37 5.09 9.88
N ALA A 32 4.34 4.38 10.33
CA ALA A 32 3.69 4.66 11.60
C ALA A 32 4.64 4.46 12.78
N ALA A 33 5.43 3.38 12.77
CA ALA A 33 6.43 3.11 13.79
C ALA A 33 7.50 4.20 13.87
N VAL A 34 8.03 4.66 12.73
CA VAL A 34 9.02 5.77 12.68
C VAL A 34 8.41 7.08 13.16
N PHE A 35 7.16 7.37 12.78
CA PHE A 35 6.48 8.58 13.22
C PHE A 35 6.36 8.63 14.75
N TRP A 36 5.83 7.57 15.36
CA TRP A 36 5.67 7.53 16.81
C TRP A 36 7.00 7.39 17.56
N GLY A 37 7.88 6.52 17.08
CA GLY A 37 9.13 6.17 17.76
C GLY A 37 10.21 7.25 17.66
N VAL A 38 10.23 8.02 16.56
CA VAL A 38 11.29 9.00 16.29
C VAL A 38 10.75 10.41 16.12
N VAL A 39 9.73 10.64 15.28
CA VAL A 39 9.25 12.01 15.01
C VAL A 39 8.61 12.63 16.25
N CYS A 40 7.70 11.92 16.91
CA CYS A 40 7.00 12.41 18.09
C CYS A 40 7.90 12.56 19.32
N THR A 41 8.96 11.74 19.41
CA THR A 41 9.88 11.72 20.57
C THR A 41 11.10 12.63 20.37
N ALA A 42 11.35 13.11 19.15
CA ALA A 42 12.51 13.92 18.83
C ALA A 42 12.49 15.28 19.55
N LYS A 43 13.52 15.50 20.39
CA LYS A 43 13.71 16.74 21.15
C LYS A 43 14.60 17.76 20.45
N SER A 44 15.44 17.31 19.52
CA SER A 44 16.39 18.18 18.80
C SER A 44 15.96 18.41 17.35
N TYR A 45 16.40 19.54 16.78
CA TYR A 45 16.19 19.85 15.37
C TYR A 45 16.81 18.78 14.45
N SER A 46 18.06 18.39 14.72
CA SER A 46 18.77 17.37 13.92
C SER A 46 18.01 16.04 13.89
N THR A 47 17.54 15.57 15.06
CA THR A 47 16.75 14.33 15.16
C THR A 47 15.43 14.44 14.40
N LYS A 48 14.76 15.60 14.44
CA LYS A 48 13.55 15.83 13.66
C LYS A 48 13.81 15.76 12.16
N THR A 49 14.88 16.41 11.67
CA THR A 49 15.27 16.36 10.25
C THR A 49 15.53 14.93 9.79
N GLN A 50 16.34 14.18 10.55
CA GLN A 50 16.61 12.77 10.23
C GLN A 50 15.33 11.92 10.22
N ALA A 51 14.40 12.18 11.15
CA ALA A 51 13.12 11.49 11.19
C ALA A 51 12.24 11.77 9.96
N TRP A 52 12.25 13.02 9.48
CA TRP A 52 11.59 13.39 8.24
C TRP A 52 12.24 12.76 7.01
N ASP A 53 13.58 12.66 6.97
CA ASP A 53 14.29 11.97 5.89
C ASP A 53 13.90 10.48 5.82
N MET A 54 13.77 9.82 6.98
CA MET A 54 13.27 8.44 7.06
C MET A 54 11.83 8.32 6.52
N ILE A 55 10.93 9.24 6.89
CA ILE A 55 9.57 9.27 6.36
C ILE A 55 9.56 9.50 4.83
N CYS A 56 10.43 10.38 4.33
CA CYS A 56 10.58 10.63 2.90
C CYS A 56 11.03 9.36 2.16
N ALA A 57 12.01 8.63 2.70
CA ALA A 57 12.46 7.35 2.14
C ALA A 57 11.33 6.31 2.11
N ILE A 58 10.54 6.19 3.18
CA ILE A 58 9.40 5.28 3.23
C ILE A 58 8.33 5.68 2.21
N ASN A 59 8.06 6.98 2.03
CA ASN A 59 7.11 7.46 1.02
C ASN A 59 7.54 7.08 -0.41
N VAL A 60 8.85 7.01 -0.69
CA VAL A 60 9.34 6.53 -2.00
C VAL A 60 9.03 5.04 -2.17
N SER A 61 9.22 4.22 -1.14
CA SER A 61 8.87 2.80 -1.16
C SER A 61 7.37 2.58 -1.34
N VAL A 62 6.53 3.34 -0.63
CA VAL A 62 5.06 3.32 -0.79
C VAL A 62 4.66 3.61 -2.24
N LYS A 63 5.23 4.66 -2.86
CA LYS A 63 4.96 4.99 -4.27
C LYS A 63 5.38 3.89 -5.21
N LYS A 64 6.51 3.23 -4.95
CA LYS A 64 7.00 2.10 -5.76
C LYS A 64 6.02 0.93 -5.71
N GLN A 65 5.54 0.54 -4.53
CA GLN A 65 4.59 -0.56 -4.39
C GLN A 65 3.25 -0.24 -5.06
N ALA A 66 2.74 0.98 -4.87
CA ALA A 66 1.53 1.46 -5.54
C ALA A 66 1.66 1.42 -7.08
N MET A 67 2.82 1.79 -7.63
CA MET A 67 3.08 1.72 -9.07
C MET A 67 3.09 0.28 -9.60
N ILE A 68 3.75 -0.65 -8.89
CA ILE A 68 3.78 -2.07 -9.27
C ILE A 68 2.36 -2.63 -9.27
N TYR A 69 1.61 -2.39 -8.19
CA TYR A 69 0.22 -2.81 -8.07
C TYR A 69 -0.65 -2.31 -9.23
N ASN A 70 -0.61 -1.00 -9.51
CA ASN A 70 -1.40 -0.40 -10.59
C ASN A 70 -1.05 -1.01 -11.96
N ARG A 71 0.24 -1.30 -12.20
CA ARG A 71 0.67 -1.94 -13.44
C ARG A 71 0.12 -3.36 -13.58
N CYS A 72 0.13 -4.15 -12.50
CA CYS A 72 -0.45 -5.48 -12.49
C CYS A 72 -1.97 -5.42 -12.72
N ARG A 73 -2.66 -4.46 -12.10
CA ARG A 73 -4.10 -4.24 -12.32
C ARG A 73 -4.41 -3.88 -13.77
N ASP A 74 -3.65 -2.97 -14.38
CA ASP A 74 -3.82 -2.60 -15.79
C ASP A 74 -3.65 -3.82 -16.71
N ALA A 75 -2.67 -4.68 -16.42
CA ALA A 75 -2.47 -5.92 -17.16
C ALA A 75 -3.64 -6.90 -16.98
N MET A 76 -4.16 -7.06 -15.75
CA MET A 76 -5.37 -7.87 -15.50
C MET A 76 -6.58 -7.36 -16.30
N VAL A 77 -6.80 -6.03 -16.33
CA VAL A 77 -7.87 -5.42 -17.12
C VAL A 77 -7.68 -5.71 -18.62
N ALA A 78 -6.46 -5.56 -19.12
CA ALA A 78 -6.13 -5.80 -20.53
C ALA A 78 -6.30 -7.28 -20.95
N LEU A 79 -6.08 -8.23 -20.02
CA LEU A 79 -6.29 -9.66 -20.24
C LEU A 79 -7.77 -10.07 -20.20
N GLY A 80 -8.69 -9.13 -19.95
CA GLY A 80 -10.13 -9.41 -19.93
C GLY A 80 -10.58 -10.17 -18.68
N THR A 81 -9.89 -9.95 -17.56
CA THR A 81 -10.22 -10.61 -16.28
C THR A 81 -11.66 -10.30 -15.87
N GLY A 82 -12.36 -11.31 -15.33
CA GLY A 82 -13.73 -11.19 -14.86
C GLY A 82 -13.90 -10.13 -13.76
N ALA A 83 -15.13 -9.63 -13.64
CA ALA A 83 -15.52 -8.64 -12.63
C ALA A 83 -15.37 -9.16 -11.18
N ASP A 84 -15.29 -10.47 -10.99
CA ASP A 84 -15.05 -11.15 -9.72
C ASP A 84 -13.64 -10.86 -9.17
N ILE A 85 -12.62 -11.04 -9.99
CA ILE A 85 -11.22 -10.78 -9.60
C ILE A 85 -10.97 -9.27 -9.50
N LEU A 86 -11.54 -8.48 -10.42
CA LEU A 86 -11.44 -7.01 -10.37
C LEU A 86 -12.18 -6.40 -9.17
N GLY A 87 -13.18 -7.07 -8.62
CA GLY A 87 -13.83 -6.68 -7.37
C GLY A 87 -12.88 -6.76 -6.16
N CYS A 88 -11.96 -7.72 -6.18
CA CYS A 88 -10.90 -7.85 -5.17
C CYS A 88 -9.78 -6.83 -5.39
N TYR A 89 -9.39 -6.55 -6.65
CA TYR A 89 -8.29 -5.63 -6.98
C TYR A 89 -8.80 -4.24 -7.38
N GLN A 90 -9.19 -3.44 -6.39
CA GLN A 90 -9.74 -2.09 -6.61
C GLN A 90 -8.64 -1.09 -7.01
N GLU A 91 -9.07 0.05 -7.55
CA GLU A 91 -8.13 1.13 -7.90
C GLU A 91 -7.53 1.74 -6.63
N LEU A 92 -6.23 2.06 -6.69
CA LEU A 92 -5.51 2.59 -5.54
C LEU A 92 -5.38 4.11 -5.67
N HIS A 93 -6.13 4.84 -4.84
CA HIS A 93 -6.14 6.29 -4.88
C HIS A 93 -5.06 6.88 -3.97
N LYS A 94 -4.64 8.12 -4.26
CA LYS A 94 -3.70 8.86 -3.39
C LYS A 94 -4.25 9.07 -1.99
N GLU A 95 -5.57 9.16 -1.87
CA GLU A 95 -6.29 9.31 -0.61
C GLU A 95 -6.11 8.08 0.30
N ASP A 96 -6.15 6.87 -0.28
CA ASP A 96 -5.91 5.62 0.45
C ASP A 96 -4.52 5.56 1.08
N LEU A 97 -3.55 6.22 0.43
CA LEU A 97 -2.16 6.34 0.91
C LEU A 97 -1.98 7.45 1.95
N ALA A 98 -2.81 8.49 1.90
CA ALA A 98 -2.72 9.66 2.78
C ALA A 98 -3.44 9.43 4.14
N VAL A 99 -4.63 8.82 4.11
CA VAL A 99 -5.50 8.59 5.29
C VAL A 99 -4.77 7.82 6.41
N GLN A 100 -3.82 6.97 6.06
CA GLN A 100 -3.17 6.07 7.01
C GLN A 100 -2.29 6.78 8.03
N THR A 101 -1.66 7.90 7.68
CA THR A 101 -0.86 8.67 8.66
C THR A 101 -1.75 9.19 9.80
N VAL A 102 -3.01 9.51 9.50
CA VAL A 102 -4.02 9.97 10.47
C VAL A 102 -4.65 8.79 11.21
N ALA A 103 -4.95 7.68 10.52
CA ALA A 103 -5.50 6.47 11.15
C ALA A 103 -4.55 5.86 12.20
N PHE A 104 -3.23 5.93 11.97
CA PHE A 104 -2.23 5.53 12.97
C PHE A 104 -2.04 6.58 14.09
N SER A 105 -2.50 7.82 13.91
CA SER A 105 -2.32 8.93 14.87
C SER A 105 -3.33 8.93 16.03
N GLN A 106 -4.49 8.28 15.88
CA GLN A 106 -5.56 8.28 16.88
C GLN A 106 -5.65 6.93 17.63
N ASN A 107 -5.17 6.92 18.87
CA ASN A 107 -5.33 5.84 19.85
C ASN A 107 -6.79 5.69 20.35
N ALA A 108 -7.76 5.53 19.47
CA ALA A 108 -9.14 5.18 19.85
C ALA A 108 -9.46 3.76 19.38
N GLN A 109 -9.50 2.85 20.35
CA GLN A 109 -9.59 1.41 20.18
C GLN A 109 -10.96 0.91 19.68
N GLU A 110 -11.92 1.78 19.40
CA GLU A 110 -13.34 1.37 19.34
C GLU A 110 -14.02 1.47 17.97
N HIS A 111 -13.41 2.06 16.94
CA HIS A 111 -14.02 2.20 15.59
C HIS A 111 -13.11 1.72 14.44
N ARG A 112 -12.05 0.96 14.74
CA ARG A 112 -10.89 0.70 13.85
C ARG A 112 -11.14 -0.03 12.52
N ARG A 113 -12.32 -0.59 12.24
CA ARG A 113 -12.57 -1.36 11.00
C ARG A 113 -13.30 -0.61 9.89
N THR A 114 -13.96 0.51 10.18
CA THR A 114 -14.89 1.13 9.21
C THR A 114 -14.24 2.09 8.20
N HIS A 115 -12.95 2.40 8.31
CA HIS A 115 -12.26 3.36 7.43
C HIS A 115 -10.89 2.90 6.91
N LEU A 116 -10.54 1.62 7.07
CA LEU A 116 -9.30 1.11 6.48
C LEU A 116 -9.50 0.88 4.98
N PRO A 117 -8.50 1.23 4.14
CA PRO A 117 -8.53 0.88 2.73
C PRO A 117 -8.78 -0.61 2.50
N TRP A 118 -9.48 -0.94 1.42
CA TRP A 118 -9.88 -2.31 1.06
C TRP A 118 -8.72 -3.32 1.08
N PHE A 119 -7.52 -2.90 0.70
CA PHE A 119 -6.34 -3.77 0.61
C PHE A 119 -5.80 -4.27 1.97
N TRP A 120 -6.30 -3.75 3.09
CA TRP A 120 -5.97 -4.30 4.42
C TRP A 120 -6.72 -5.61 4.74
N SER A 121 -7.74 -5.94 3.95
CA SER A 121 -8.60 -7.11 4.18
C SER A 121 -8.40 -8.22 3.14
N ILE A 122 -7.36 -8.11 2.31
CA ILE A 122 -6.98 -9.10 1.29
C ILE A 122 -6.05 -10.16 1.88
#